data_AF-A0A843HTY7-F1
#
_entry.id   AF-A0A843HTY7-F1
#
_cell.length_a   1.000
_cell.length_b   1.000
_cell.length_c   1.000
_cell.angle_alpha   90.00
_cell.angle_beta   90.00
_cell.angle_gamma   90.00
#
_symmetry.space_group_name_H-M   'P 1'
#
loop_
_entity.id
_entity.type
_entity.pdbx_description
1 polymer ?
#
loop_
_entity_poly.entity_id
_entity_poly.type
_entity_poly.pdbx_seq_one_letter_code
_entity_poly.pdbx_strand_id
1 'polypeptide(L)' 'MSENEIKVEIAKAKEELANVKGTNCEVFSRVCGYLRPVQNYNKGKKEEFFMRSKFKAECSCN' A
#
# COMPACT_ATOMS: atom_id res chain seq x y z
N MET A 1 -35.95 19.76 -19.49
CA MET A 1 -34.75 20.49 -19.02
C MET A 1 -34.12 21.15 -20.22
N SER A 2 -33.78 22.43 -20.13
CA SER A 2 -33.12 23.17 -21.19
C SER A 2 -31.64 22.76 -21.30
N GLU A 3 -31.01 22.96 -22.46
CA GLU A 3 -29.56 22.70 -22.63
C GLU A 3 -28.69 23.44 -21.61
N ASN A 4 -29.17 24.61 -21.15
CA ASN A 4 -28.46 25.40 -20.15
C ASN A 4 -28.52 24.76 -18.76
N GLU A 5 -29.66 24.19 -18.37
CA GLU A 5 -29.80 23.45 -17.09
C GLU A 5 -28.86 22.24 -17.08
N ILE A 6 -28.80 21.50 -18.19
CA ILE A 6 -27.91 20.34 -18.33
C ILE A 6 -26.44 20.78 -18.19
N LYS A 7 -26.04 21.89 -18.82
CA LYS A 7 -24.67 22.42 -18.71
C LYS A 7 -24.31 22.82 -17.29
N VAL A 8 -25.26 23.43 -16.56
CA VAL A 8 -25.06 23.83 -15.16
C VAL A 8 -24.88 22.61 -14.25
N GLU A 9 -25.67 21.55 -14.44
CA GLU A 9 -25.51 20.31 -13.67
C GLU A 9 -24.18 19.61 -13.95
N ILE A 10 -23.76 19.55 -15.22
CA ILE A 10 -22.47 18.98 -15.60
C ILE A 10 -21.32 19.77 -14.96
N ALA A 11 -21.41 21.11 -14.90
CA ALA A 11 -20.39 21.94 -14.28
C ALA A 11 -20.27 21.67 -12.77
N LYS A 12 -21.40 21.59 -12.05
CA LYS A 12 -21.42 21.23 -10.63
C LYS A 12 -20.84 19.85 -10.36
N ALA A 13 -21.26 18.84 -11.13
CA ALA A 13 -20.77 17.48 -10.97
C ALA A 13 -19.25 17.37 -11.20
N LYS A 14 -18.70 18.16 -12.14
CA LYS A 14 -17.25 18.24 -12.37
C LYS A 14 -16.50 18.88 -11.20
N GLU A 15 -17.07 19.92 -10.61
CA GLU A 15 -16.50 20.58 -9.42
C GLU A 15 -16.50 19.64 -8.21
N GLU A 16 -17.62 18.96 -7.96
CA GLU A 16 -17.74 17.96 -6.90
C GLU A 16 -16.74 16.82 -7.09
N LEU A 17 -16.62 16.31 -8.32
CA LEU A 17 -15.64 15.26 -8.67
C LEU A 17 -14.20 15.70 -8.39
N ALA A 18 -13.86 16.96 -8.68
CA ALA A 18 -12.53 17.50 -8.41
C ALA A 18 -12.22 17.60 -6.90
N ASN A 19 -13.27 17.70 -6.07
CA ASN A 19 -13.13 17.84 -4.63
C ASN A 19 -13.28 16.52 -3.86
N VAL A 20 -13.54 15.40 -4.55
CA VAL A 20 -13.55 14.07 -3.94
C VAL A 20 -12.15 13.72 -3.46
N LYS A 21 -12.02 13.44 -2.16
CA LYS A 21 -10.78 12.96 -1.54
C LYS A 21 -11.03 11.61 -0.88
N GLY A 22 -10.19 10.63 -1.18
CA GLY A 22 -10.16 9.36 -0.45
C GLY A 22 -9.51 9.51 0.93
N THR A 23 -9.83 8.61 1.85
CA THR A 23 -9.08 8.41 3.08
C THR A 23 -7.97 7.37 2.85
N ASN A 24 -6.88 7.47 3.63
CA ASN A 24 -5.84 6.45 3.58
C ASN A 24 -6.40 5.14 4.15
N CYS A 25 -6.31 4.07 3.37
CA CYS A 25 -6.67 2.72 3.80
C CYS A 25 -5.40 1.91 4.04
N GLU A 26 -5.39 1.08 5.08
CA GLU A 26 -4.31 0.14 5.31
C GLU A 26 -4.39 -1.00 4.30
N VAL A 27 -3.33 -1.18 3.50
CA VAL A 27 -3.27 -2.23 2.48
C VAL A 27 -2.70 -3.49 3.11
N PHE A 28 -3.45 -4.59 3.03
CA PHE A 28 -3.03 -5.91 3.48
C PHE A 28 -2.63 -6.79 2.30
N SER A 29 -1.58 -7.60 2.48
CA SER A 29 -1.13 -8.60 1.51
C SER A 29 -0.92 -9.97 2.18
N ARG A 30 -1.05 -11.04 1.41
CA ARG A 30 -0.90 -12.44 1.86
C ARG A 30 0.30 -13.11 1.19
N VAL A 31 1.51 -12.79 1.66
CA VAL A 31 2.76 -13.34 1.07
C VAL A 31 3.06 -14.76 1.59
N CYS A 32 2.82 -15.03 2.88
CA CYS A 32 3.15 -16.31 3.54
C CYS A 32 1.91 -17.03 4.11
N GLY A 33 0.73 -16.81 3.52
CA GLY A 33 -0.52 -17.49 3.93
C GLY A 33 -1.39 -16.76 4.96
N TYR A 34 -0.94 -15.64 5.54
CA TYR A 34 -1.73 -14.80 6.45
C TYR A 34 -1.73 -13.33 6.03
N LEU A 35 -2.73 -12.56 6.46
CA LEU A 35 -2.86 -11.13 6.14
C LEU A 35 -1.88 -10.31 6.98
N ARG A 36 -1.09 -9.46 6.33
CA ARG A 36 -0.15 -8.52 6.97
C ARG A 36 -0.27 -7.13 6.35
N PRO A 37 -0.20 -6.06 7.15
CA PRO A 37 -0.07 -4.70 6.64
C PRO A 37 1.20 -4.53 5.81
N VAL A 38 1.07 -4.02 4.59
CA VAL A 38 2.19 -3.76 3.69
C VAL A 38 3.16 -2.74 4.31
N GLN A 39 2.64 -1.76 5.05
CA GLN A 39 3.47 -0.74 5.72
C GLN A 39 4.46 -1.33 6.74
N ASN A 40 4.12 -2.47 7.36
CA ASN A 40 4.94 -3.12 8.38
C ASN A 40 5.90 -4.17 7.80
N TYR A 41 5.70 -4.59 6.55
CA TYR A 41 6.47 -5.68 5.94
C TYR A 41 7.96 -5.35 5.83
N ASN A 42 8.32 -4.20 5.26
CA ASN A 42 9.72 -3.83 5.01
C ASN A 42 10.51 -3.59 6.30
N LYS A 43 9.90 -2.92 7.30
CA LYS A 43 10.54 -2.66 8.59
C LYS A 43 10.78 -3.96 9.35
N GLY A 44 9.75 -4.81 9.46
CA GLY A 44 9.87 -6.09 10.16
C GLY A 44 10.86 -7.04 9.48
N LYS A 45 10.86 -7.09 8.13
CA LYS A 45 11.77 -7.98 7.40
C LYS A 45 13.23 -7.57 7.49
N LYS A 46 13.49 -6.26 7.50
CA LYS A 46 14.84 -5.70 7.68
C LYS A 46 15.39 -6.04 9.07
N GLU A 47 14.58 -5.88 10.11
CA GLU A 47 14.95 -6.26 11.48
C GLU A 47 15.18 -7.78 11.61
N GLU A 48 14.26 -8.60 11.06
CA GLU A 48 14.42 -10.05 10.99
C GLU A 48 15.74 -10.44 10.32
N PHE A 49 16.15 -9.73 9.25
CA PHE A 49 17.42 -10.00 8.58
C PHE A 49 18.64 -9.79 9.46
N PHE A 50 18.66 -8.73 10.28
CA PHE A 50 19.77 -8.47 11.21
C PHE A 50 19.83 -9.48 12.35
N MET A 51 18.68 -9.98 12.80
CA MET A 51 18.61 -11.02 13.84
C MET A 51 18.99 -12.42 13.34
N ARG A 52 19.15 -12.63 12.02
CA ARG A 52 19.49 -13.94 11.47
C ARG A 52 20.95 -14.31 11.78
N SER A 53 21.12 -15.38 12.55
CA SER A 53 22.41 -16.05 12.69
C SER A 53 22.62 -17.02 11.52
N LYS A 54 23.68 -16.83 10.75
CA LYS A 54 24.07 -17.76 9.68
C LYS A 54 24.91 -18.89 10.28
N PHE A 55 24.66 -20.12 9.85
CA PHE A 55 25.58 -21.21 10.11
C PHE A 55 26.94 -20.88 9.48
N LYS A 56 27.99 -20.83 10.31
CA LYS A 56 29.37 -20.78 9.83
C LYS A 56 29.85 -22.22 9.73
N ALA A 57 29.94 -22.73 8.50
CA ALA A 57 30.67 -23.97 8.28
C ALA A 57 32.14 -23.68 8.61
N GLU A 58 32.73 -24.48 9.50
CA GLU A 58 34.18 -24.45 9.70
C GLU A 58 34.82 -24.87 8.38
N CYS A 59 35.60 -23.97 7.75
CA CYS A 59 36.39 -24.31 6.57
C CYS A 59 37.52 -25.21 7.08
N SER A 60 37.49 -26.51 6.80
CA SER A 60 38.60 -27.45 7.02
C SER A 60 39.71 -27.28 5.98
N CYS A 61 39.88 -26.06 5.50
CA CYS A 61 40.77 -25.69 4.42
C CYS A 61 42.17 -25.56 5.05
N ASN A 62 42.93 -26.66 4.99
CA ASN A 62 44.32 -26.79 5.47
C ASN A 62 45.21 -25.64 5.02
#